data_AF-A0A7K4JE40-F1
#
_entry.id   AF-A0A7K4JE40-F1
#
_cell.length_a   1.000
_cell.length_b   1.000
_cell.length_c   1.000
_cell.angle_alpha   90.00
_cell.angle_beta   90.00
_cell.angle_gamma   90.00
#
_symmetry.space_group_name_H-M   'P 1'
#
loop_
_entity.id
_entity.type
_entity.pdbx_description
1 polymer ?
#
loop_
_entity_poly.entity_id
_entity_poly.type
_entity_poly.pdbx_seq_one_letter_code
_entity_poly.pdbx_strand_id
1 'polypeptide(L)'
;AARILQNMDPTADPCKDFYQYACGGWLNRHVIPETSSRYSIFDILRDELEIILKGVLETSDQGDREAFRKAKILYKSCMNESLIEQRDSLPLLEALTMVGDWPVASADWNKTKEPNWHMEEKLSIMNSRFNKRVLIDMFVWNDDRDSSRHIIYIDQPSLGMPSRDYYFNGGNYQRVREAYLQFMITIAKMIREDKNVSKDDSFVQEEMTKVMELETEIAN
;
A
#
# COMPACT_ATOMS: atom_id res chain seq x y z
N ALA A 1 -32.25 21.74 -4.70
CA ALA A 1 -32.40 22.29 -6.07
C ALA A 1 -31.07 22.80 -6.62
N ALA A 2 -30.40 23.75 -5.97
CA ALA A 2 -29.15 24.38 -6.47
C ALA A 2 -28.05 23.38 -6.90
N ARG A 3 -27.68 22.42 -6.04
CA ARG A 3 -26.63 21.42 -6.35
C ARG A 3 -26.92 20.58 -7.60
N ILE A 4 -28.19 20.20 -7.80
CA ILE A 4 -28.59 19.39 -8.97
C ILE A 4 -28.46 20.23 -10.24
N LEU A 5 -28.99 21.45 -10.21
CA LEU A 5 -28.91 22.39 -11.34
C LEU A 5 -27.47 22.78 -11.69
N GLN A 6 -26.59 22.87 -10.69
CA GLN A 6 -25.17 23.13 -10.91
C GLN A 6 -24.48 21.95 -11.59
N ASN A 7 -24.75 20.71 -11.17
CA ASN A 7 -24.02 19.55 -11.68
C ASN A 7 -24.48 19.12 -13.08
N MET A 8 -25.73 19.38 -13.42
CA MET A 8 -26.29 19.01 -14.72
C MET A 8 -25.81 19.91 -15.86
N ASP A 9 -25.76 19.34 -17.07
CA ASP A 9 -25.66 20.04 -18.34
C ASP A 9 -27.00 19.91 -19.08
N PRO A 10 -27.88 20.92 -19.01
CA PRO A 10 -29.21 20.84 -19.63
C PRO A 10 -29.16 20.90 -21.16
N THR A 11 -27.99 21.13 -21.77
CA THR A 11 -27.83 21.16 -23.23
C THR A 11 -27.65 19.76 -23.83
N ALA A 12 -27.28 18.77 -23.02
CA ALA A 12 -27.16 17.38 -23.43
C ALA A 12 -28.52 16.67 -23.45
N ASP A 13 -28.73 15.78 -24.42
CA ASP A 13 -29.94 14.96 -24.51
C ASP A 13 -29.88 13.80 -23.49
N PRO A 14 -30.75 13.79 -22.46
CA PRO A 14 -30.73 12.75 -21.42
C PRO A 14 -31.01 11.34 -21.95
N CYS A 15 -31.67 11.21 -23.11
CA CYS A 15 -31.96 9.91 -23.72
C CYS A 15 -30.77 9.35 -24.51
N LYS A 16 -29.73 10.14 -24.77
CA LYS A 16 -28.51 9.72 -25.48
C LYS A 16 -27.33 9.52 -24.54
N ASP A 17 -27.11 10.48 -23.65
CA ASP A 17 -26.04 10.42 -22.65
C ASP A 17 -26.54 11.05 -21.34
N PHE A 18 -27.12 10.21 -20.50
CA PHE A 18 -27.63 10.65 -19.21
C PHE A 18 -26.51 11.08 -18.26
N TYR A 19 -25.28 10.57 -18.42
CA TYR A 19 -24.14 10.96 -17.59
C TYR A 19 -23.72 12.39 -17.91
N GLN A 20 -23.56 12.73 -19.20
CA GLN A 20 -23.28 14.11 -19.59
C GLN A 20 -24.42 15.05 -19.17
N TYR A 21 -25.69 14.67 -19.36
CA TYR A 21 -26.82 15.48 -18.89
C TYR A 21 -26.79 15.70 -17.37
N ALA A 22 -26.55 14.67 -16.57
CA ALA A 22 -26.60 14.77 -15.11
C ALA A 22 -25.33 15.36 -14.47
N CYS A 23 -24.16 15.20 -15.10
CA CYS A 23 -22.85 15.51 -14.52
C CYS A 23 -21.99 16.47 -15.34
N GLY A 24 -22.37 16.82 -16.57
CA GLY A 24 -21.54 17.63 -17.47
C GLY A 24 -21.19 18.99 -16.90
N GLY A 25 -22.11 19.62 -16.16
CA GLY A 25 -21.83 20.86 -15.44
C GLY A 25 -20.76 20.68 -14.34
N TRP A 26 -20.75 19.53 -13.66
CA TRP A 26 -19.71 19.20 -12.67
C TRP A 26 -18.35 18.96 -13.32
N LEU A 27 -18.29 18.18 -14.41
CA LEU A 27 -17.08 17.88 -15.16
C LEU A 27 -16.39 19.15 -15.66
N ASN A 28 -17.17 20.12 -16.14
CA ASN A 28 -16.63 21.40 -16.64
C ASN A 28 -16.04 22.29 -15.55
N ARG A 29 -16.38 22.08 -14.28
CA ARG A 29 -15.93 22.93 -13.16
C ARG A 29 -14.86 22.29 -12.26
N HIS A 30 -14.63 20.99 -12.37
CA HIS A 30 -13.72 20.27 -11.49
C HIS A 30 -12.61 19.62 -12.30
N VAL A 31 -11.39 19.83 -11.81
CA VAL A 31 -10.19 19.13 -12.28
C VAL A 31 -9.82 18.14 -11.19
N ILE A 32 -9.33 16.95 -11.58
CA ILE A 32 -8.83 15.97 -10.63
C ILE A 32 -7.59 16.58 -9.93
N PRO A 33 -7.59 16.75 -8.60
CA PRO A 33 -6.42 17.27 -7.89
C PRO A 33 -5.18 16.38 -8.11
N GLU A 34 -3.98 16.96 -8.11
CA GLU A 34 -2.72 16.22 -8.33
C GLU A 34 -2.48 15.08 -7.32
N THR A 35 -3.06 15.19 -6.12
CA THR A 35 -2.98 14.17 -5.07
C THR A 35 -4.02 13.06 -5.20
N SER A 36 -4.87 13.11 -6.23
CA SER A 36 -6.00 12.21 -6.44
C SER A 36 -5.89 11.46 -7.77
N SER A 37 -6.15 10.16 -7.76
CA SER A 37 -6.23 9.35 -8.98
C SER A 37 -7.61 9.40 -9.66
N ARG A 38 -8.62 9.87 -8.93
CA ARG A 38 -10.00 10.11 -9.38
C ARG A 38 -10.62 11.21 -8.53
N TYR A 39 -11.62 11.89 -9.05
CA TYR A 39 -12.35 12.88 -8.28
C TYR A 39 -13.84 12.83 -8.59
N SER A 40 -14.64 12.88 -7.53
CA SER A 40 -16.09 12.77 -7.59
C SER A 40 -16.72 13.40 -6.34
N ILE A 41 -18.05 13.40 -6.28
CA ILE A 41 -18.76 13.84 -5.08
C ILE A 41 -18.41 13.00 -3.83
N PHE A 42 -18.05 11.73 -4.00
CA PHE A 42 -17.63 10.89 -2.88
C PHE A 42 -16.26 11.30 -2.34
N ASP A 43 -15.36 11.71 -3.22
CA ASP A 43 -14.04 12.20 -2.83
C ASP A 43 -14.17 13.56 -2.11
N ILE A 44 -15.02 14.46 -2.60
CA ILE A 44 -15.34 15.74 -1.91
C ILE A 44 -15.86 15.47 -0.49
N LEU A 45 -16.81 14.54 -0.33
CA LEU A 45 -17.36 14.20 0.98
C LEU A 45 -16.31 13.57 1.91
N ARG A 46 -15.38 12.78 1.35
CA ARG A 46 -14.25 12.24 2.12
C ARG A 46 -13.32 13.36 2.56
N ASP A 47 -12.96 14.29 1.68
CA ASP A 47 -12.09 15.43 2.01
C ASP A 47 -12.71 16.30 3.12
N GLU A 48 -14.02 16.57 3.04
CA GLU A 48 -14.77 17.28 4.09
C GLU A 48 -14.77 16.51 5.42
N LEU A 49 -14.95 15.18 5.37
CA LEU A 49 -14.89 14.33 6.55
C LEU A 49 -13.50 14.32 7.18
N GLU A 50 -12.43 14.27 6.38
CA GLU A 50 -11.05 14.31 6.84
C GLU A 50 -10.74 15.60 7.62
N ILE A 51 -11.30 16.75 7.21
CA ILE A 51 -11.19 18.02 7.94
C ILE A 51 -11.84 17.90 9.34
N ILE A 52 -13.02 17.28 9.43
CA ILE A 52 -13.71 17.07 10.71
C ILE A 52 -12.89 16.11 11.59
N LEU A 53 -12.39 15.01 11.03
CA LEU A 53 -11.55 14.04 11.74
C LEU A 53 -10.27 14.69 12.28
N LYS A 54 -9.58 15.49 11.45
CA LYS A 54 -8.44 16.29 11.87
C LYS A 54 -8.81 17.20 13.05
N GLY A 55 -9.91 17.94 12.93
CA GLY A 55 -10.39 18.86 13.96
C GLY A 55 -10.60 18.17 15.31
N VAL A 56 -11.20 16.98 15.34
CA VAL A 56 -11.43 16.24 16.60
C VAL A 56 -10.17 15.58 17.15
N LEU A 57 -9.27 15.09 16.29
CA LEU A 57 -8.03 14.41 16.69
C LEU A 57 -6.96 15.38 17.22
N GLU A 58 -7.00 16.63 16.82
CA GLU A 58 -6.06 17.68 17.27
C GLU A 58 -6.46 18.35 18.60
N THR A 59 -7.66 18.08 19.11
CA THR A 59 -8.08 18.59 20.42
C THR A 59 -7.28 17.98 21.57
N SER A 60 -7.31 18.65 22.72
CA SER A 60 -6.76 18.11 23.98
C SER A 60 -7.36 16.73 24.28
N ASP A 61 -6.53 15.82 24.78
CA ASP A 61 -6.93 14.48 25.24
C ASP A 61 -7.22 14.43 26.75
N GLN A 62 -7.25 15.58 27.42
CA GLN A 62 -7.61 15.68 28.83
C GLN A 62 -9.06 15.28 29.07
N GLY A 63 -9.27 14.31 29.96
CA GLY A 63 -10.61 13.79 30.28
C GLY A 63 -11.15 12.80 29.26
N ASP A 64 -10.41 12.49 28.19
CA ASP A 64 -10.81 11.47 27.23
C ASP A 64 -10.76 10.06 27.82
N ARG A 65 -11.69 9.21 27.37
CA ARG A 65 -11.58 7.77 27.60
C ARG A 65 -10.35 7.23 26.88
N GLU A 66 -9.79 6.14 27.39
CA GLU A 66 -8.55 5.55 26.88
C GLU A 66 -8.56 5.31 25.36
N ALA A 67 -9.68 4.86 24.79
CA ALA A 67 -9.81 4.62 23.36
C ALA A 67 -9.56 5.89 22.52
N PHE A 68 -10.17 7.01 22.91
CA PHE A 68 -9.97 8.30 22.22
C PHE A 68 -8.56 8.83 22.42
N ARG A 69 -8.02 8.69 23.64
CA ARG A 69 -6.63 9.06 23.92
C ARG A 69 -5.64 8.30 23.03
N LYS A 70 -5.83 6.99 22.85
CA LYS A 70 -5.01 6.17 21.94
C LYS A 70 -5.11 6.64 20.49
N ALA A 71 -6.31 6.94 20.00
CA ALA A 71 -6.51 7.46 18.65
C ALA A 71 -5.80 8.81 18.44
N LYS A 72 -5.91 9.74 19.39
CA LYS A 72 -5.21 11.04 19.35
C LYS A 72 -3.70 10.90 19.44
N ILE A 73 -3.19 9.99 20.26
CA ILE A 73 -1.75 9.69 20.34
C ILE A 73 -1.24 9.13 19.01
N LEU A 74 -1.97 8.19 18.40
CA LEU A 74 -1.62 7.62 17.09
C LEU A 74 -1.56 8.71 16.01
N TYR A 75 -2.57 9.58 15.97
CA TYR A 75 -2.59 10.73 15.06
C TYR A 75 -1.38 11.64 15.27
N LYS A 76 -1.12 12.06 16.53
CA LYS A 76 0.04 12.90 16.86
C LYS A 76 1.37 12.25 16.47
N SER A 77 1.51 10.92 16.60
CA SER A 77 2.73 10.23 16.16
C SER A 77 2.88 10.19 14.65
N CYS A 78 1.78 10.08 13.90
CA CYS A 78 1.79 10.11 12.43
C CYS A 78 2.13 11.51 11.89
N MET A 79 1.65 12.56 12.54
CA MET A 79 1.86 13.95 12.09
C MET A 79 3.21 14.55 12.50
N ASN A 80 3.99 13.86 13.35
CA ASN A 80 5.29 14.36 13.79
C ASN A 80 6.39 14.00 12.79
N GLU A 81 6.37 14.65 11.63
CA GLU A 81 7.33 14.45 10.55
C GLU A 81 8.77 14.68 11.04
N SER A 82 9.03 15.68 11.89
CA SER A 82 10.38 15.94 12.41
C SER A 82 10.98 14.74 13.16
N LEU A 83 10.16 14.02 13.92
CA LEU A 83 10.61 12.82 14.63
C LEU A 83 10.72 11.60 13.69
N ILE A 84 9.88 11.54 12.65
CA ILE A 84 9.97 10.50 11.61
C ILE A 84 11.28 10.67 10.84
N GLU A 85 11.57 11.87 10.34
CA GLU A 85 12.81 12.22 9.64
C GLU A 85 14.06 12.03 10.53
N GLN A 86 13.97 12.33 11.83
CA GLN A 86 15.08 12.08 12.75
C GLN A 86 15.42 10.59 12.89
N ARG A 87 14.43 9.70 12.81
CA ARG A 87 14.62 8.25 12.93
C ARG A 87 15.01 7.61 11.61
N ASP A 88 14.60 8.21 10.49
CA ASP A 88 14.92 7.76 9.14
C ASP A 88 14.62 6.24 8.97
N SER A 89 15.46 5.51 8.25
CA SER A 89 15.29 4.08 7.96
C SER A 89 15.49 3.14 9.16
N LEU A 90 15.90 3.62 10.33
CA LEU A 90 16.19 2.77 11.49
C LEU A 90 15.04 1.81 11.87
N PRO A 91 13.76 2.25 11.95
CA PRO A 91 12.65 1.34 12.27
C PRO A 91 12.45 0.26 11.20
N LEU A 92 12.73 0.56 9.93
CA LEU A 92 12.66 -0.42 8.85
C LEU A 92 13.80 -1.45 8.98
N LEU A 93 15.02 -1.03 9.29
CA LEU A 93 16.16 -1.92 9.50
C LEU A 93 15.94 -2.89 10.69
N GLU A 94 15.31 -2.41 11.76
CA GLU A 94 14.89 -3.25 12.88
C GLU A 94 13.85 -4.29 12.43
N ALA A 95 12.82 -3.86 11.69
CA ALA A 95 11.79 -4.76 11.17
C ALA A 95 12.36 -5.81 10.21
N LEU A 96 13.28 -5.42 9.32
CA LEU A 96 14.00 -6.34 8.43
C LEU A 96 14.74 -7.41 9.22
N THR A 97 15.43 -7.02 10.29
CA THR A 97 16.13 -7.97 11.17
C THR A 97 15.17 -8.98 11.79
N MET A 98 13.96 -8.56 12.19
CA MET A 98 12.95 -9.46 12.78
C MET A 98 12.42 -10.49 11.78
N VAL A 99 12.27 -10.13 10.50
CA VAL A 99 11.69 -11.01 9.47
C VAL A 99 12.72 -11.91 8.78
N GLY A 100 14.02 -11.75 9.10
CA GLY A 100 15.10 -12.58 8.58
C GLY A 100 16.08 -11.89 7.64
N ASP A 101 16.04 -10.55 7.56
CA ASP A 101 16.81 -9.69 6.65
C ASP A 101 16.38 -9.82 5.17
N TRP A 102 16.84 -8.91 4.32
CA TRP A 102 16.56 -8.91 2.88
C TRP A 102 17.85 -9.27 2.12
N PRO A 103 17.91 -10.40 1.37
CA PRO A 103 19.15 -10.89 0.78
C PRO A 103 19.89 -9.87 -0.08
N VAL A 104 19.15 -9.14 -0.93
CA VAL A 104 19.72 -8.08 -1.79
C VAL A 104 20.33 -6.94 -0.98
N ALA A 105 19.95 -6.74 0.28
CA ALA A 105 20.50 -5.73 1.18
C ALA A 105 21.48 -6.31 2.22
N SER A 106 21.99 -7.51 1.98
CA SER A 106 22.97 -8.19 2.83
C SER A 106 24.30 -8.38 2.08
N ALA A 107 25.42 -8.25 2.77
CA ALA A 107 26.75 -8.39 2.17
C ALA A 107 27.17 -9.86 1.95
N ASP A 108 26.79 -10.74 2.87
CA ASP A 108 27.22 -12.15 2.90
C ASP A 108 26.03 -13.08 3.25
N TRP A 109 24.86 -12.87 2.64
CA TRP A 109 23.64 -13.63 2.93
C TRP A 109 23.88 -15.15 2.94
N ASN A 110 24.46 -15.68 1.85
CA ASN A 110 24.65 -17.12 1.66
C ASN A 110 25.53 -17.76 2.75
N LYS A 111 26.46 -16.99 3.32
CA LYS A 111 27.37 -17.49 4.36
C LYS A 111 26.81 -17.31 5.77
N THR A 112 26.04 -16.25 5.99
CA THR A 112 25.69 -15.79 7.35
C THR A 112 24.24 -16.03 7.74
N LYS A 113 23.32 -16.02 6.77
CA LYS A 113 21.86 -16.07 7.00
C LYS A 113 21.23 -17.31 6.39
N GLU A 114 21.54 -17.61 5.13
CA GLU A 114 20.93 -18.71 4.36
C GLU A 114 20.97 -20.07 5.07
N PRO A 115 22.06 -20.51 5.72
CA PRO A 115 22.13 -21.85 6.32
C PRO A 115 21.12 -22.09 7.46
N ASN A 116 20.64 -21.01 8.10
CA ASN A 116 19.68 -21.06 9.19
C ASN A 116 18.31 -20.46 8.79
N TRP A 117 18.09 -20.26 7.49
CA TRP A 117 16.87 -19.66 7.00
C TRP A 117 15.81 -20.74 6.71
N HIS A 118 14.61 -20.55 7.26
CA HIS A 118 13.47 -21.46 7.09
C HIS A 118 12.26 -20.68 6.59
N MET A 119 11.72 -21.08 5.44
CA MET A 119 10.63 -20.35 4.78
C MET A 119 9.39 -20.28 5.65
N GLU A 120 9.00 -21.39 6.25
CA GLU A 120 7.80 -21.55 7.08
C GLU A 120 7.86 -20.62 8.30
N GLU A 121 9.03 -20.50 8.91
CA GLU A 121 9.26 -19.58 10.02
C GLU A 121 9.11 -18.13 9.56
N LYS A 122 9.70 -17.76 8.42
CA LYS A 122 9.65 -16.37 7.93
C LYS A 122 8.26 -15.98 7.47
N LEU A 123 7.56 -16.87 6.76
CA LEU A 123 6.15 -16.69 6.39
C LEU A 123 5.26 -16.56 7.63
N SER A 124 5.51 -17.36 8.66
CA SER A 124 4.79 -17.28 9.94
C SER A 124 5.03 -15.94 10.65
N ILE A 125 6.28 -15.45 10.71
CA ILE A 125 6.60 -14.14 11.30
C ILE A 125 5.93 -13.00 10.52
N MET A 126 6.03 -13.02 9.18
CA MET A 126 5.42 -12.01 8.30
C MET A 126 3.91 -11.94 8.49
N ASN A 127 3.24 -13.10 8.55
CA ASN A 127 1.80 -13.15 8.73
C ASN A 127 1.40 -12.77 10.17
N SER A 128 1.92 -13.46 11.19
CA SER A 128 1.46 -13.31 12.57
C SER A 128 1.83 -11.98 13.23
N ARG A 129 2.96 -11.37 12.86
CA ARG A 129 3.44 -10.11 13.48
C ARG A 129 3.15 -8.87 12.66
N PHE A 130 3.20 -8.99 11.32
CA PHE A 130 3.09 -7.85 10.42
C PHE A 130 1.82 -7.87 9.56
N ASN A 131 0.98 -8.92 9.68
CA ASN A 131 -0.19 -9.14 8.84
C ASN A 131 0.16 -9.06 7.34
N LYS A 132 1.34 -9.58 6.97
CA LYS A 132 1.81 -9.68 5.59
C LYS A 132 1.77 -11.13 5.14
N ARG A 133 0.84 -11.39 4.22
CA ARG A 133 0.56 -12.69 3.62
C ARG A 133 1.23 -12.75 2.25
N VAL A 134 2.41 -13.36 2.19
CA VAL A 134 3.20 -13.50 0.96
C VAL A 134 3.32 -14.99 0.62
N LEU A 135 3.31 -15.34 -0.66
CA LEU A 135 3.25 -16.71 -1.21
C LEU A 135 1.96 -17.49 -0.89
N ILE A 136 1.52 -17.51 0.37
CA ILE A 136 0.33 -18.21 0.85
C ILE A 136 -0.48 -17.26 1.73
N ASP A 137 -1.73 -16.98 1.35
CA ASP A 137 -2.64 -16.22 2.21
C ASP A 137 -3.35 -17.14 3.19
N MET A 138 -2.79 -17.25 4.40
CA MET A 138 -3.40 -18.00 5.48
C MET A 138 -4.03 -17.06 6.51
N PHE A 139 -5.32 -17.23 6.80
CA PHE A 139 -6.03 -16.38 7.75
C PHE A 139 -7.19 -17.08 8.44
N VAL A 140 -7.68 -16.50 9.54
CA VAL A 140 -8.84 -17.01 10.27
C VAL A 140 -10.06 -16.18 9.87
N TRP A 141 -11.12 -16.85 9.44
CA TRP A 141 -12.38 -16.21 9.06
C TRP A 141 -13.59 -17.06 9.45
N ASN A 142 -14.79 -16.50 9.33
CA ASN A 142 -16.04 -17.23 9.56
C ASN A 142 -16.19 -18.37 8.55
N ASP A 143 -16.68 -19.53 8.99
CA ASP A 143 -16.99 -20.65 8.09
C ASP A 143 -18.22 -20.33 7.25
N ASP A 144 -18.09 -20.37 5.92
CA ASP A 144 -19.18 -20.12 4.97
C ASP A 144 -20.36 -21.11 5.12
N ARG A 145 -20.12 -22.28 5.73
CA ARG A 145 -21.15 -23.29 6.01
C ARG A 145 -21.77 -23.14 7.40
N ASP A 146 -21.09 -22.47 8.32
CA ASP A 146 -21.55 -22.22 9.69
C ASP A 146 -20.96 -20.92 10.24
N SER A 147 -21.70 -19.83 10.09
CA SER A 147 -21.26 -18.49 10.50
C SER A 147 -21.07 -18.32 12.01
N SER A 148 -21.35 -19.34 12.83
CA SER A 148 -21.06 -19.33 14.27
C SER A 148 -19.62 -19.78 14.60
N ARG A 149 -18.89 -20.31 13.60
CA ARG A 149 -17.54 -20.87 13.75
C ARG A 149 -16.52 -20.10 12.93
N HIS A 150 -15.26 -20.22 13.34
CA HIS A 150 -14.13 -19.75 12.56
C HIS A 150 -13.27 -20.94 12.12
N ILE A 151 -12.71 -20.85 10.92
CA ILE A 151 -11.79 -21.84 10.35
C ILE A 151 -10.58 -21.13 9.74
N ILE A 152 -9.53 -21.91 9.46
CA ILE A 152 -8.36 -21.44 8.73
C ILE A 152 -8.68 -21.49 7.24
N TYR A 153 -8.52 -20.36 6.57
CA TYR A 153 -8.53 -20.22 5.13
C TYR A 153 -7.09 -20.26 4.60
N ILE A 154 -6.91 -20.87 3.44
CA ILE A 154 -5.68 -20.82 2.65
C ILE A 154 -6.10 -20.41 1.24
N ASP A 155 -5.55 -19.30 0.77
CA ASP A 155 -5.87 -18.71 -0.52
C ASP A 155 -4.60 -18.20 -1.24
N GLN A 156 -4.76 -17.79 -2.49
CA GLN A 156 -3.72 -17.12 -3.26
C GLN A 156 -3.31 -15.78 -2.59
N PRO A 157 -2.03 -15.41 -2.63
CA PRO A 157 -1.58 -14.16 -2.03
C PRO A 157 -2.01 -12.95 -2.87
N SER A 158 -1.92 -11.76 -2.27
CA SER A 158 -1.91 -10.52 -3.04
C SER A 158 -0.60 -10.38 -3.82
N LEU A 159 -0.65 -9.70 -4.96
CA LEU A 159 0.52 -9.36 -5.78
C LEU A 159 1.00 -7.93 -5.46
N GLY A 160 2.24 -7.61 -5.80
CA GLY A 160 2.82 -6.28 -5.67
C GLY A 160 2.18 -5.25 -6.60
N MET A 161 1.73 -5.68 -7.79
CA MET A 161 0.95 -4.86 -8.72
C MET A 161 -0.56 -5.12 -8.60
N PRO A 162 -1.43 -4.17 -9.04
CA PRO A 162 -2.86 -4.22 -8.74
C PRO A 162 -3.62 -5.45 -9.23
N SER A 163 -3.15 -6.11 -10.29
CA SER A 163 -3.74 -7.35 -10.79
C SER A 163 -2.74 -8.16 -11.61
N ARG A 164 -3.09 -9.42 -11.87
CA ARG A 164 -2.38 -10.33 -12.77
C ARG A 164 -2.06 -9.70 -14.14
N ASP A 165 -2.99 -8.93 -14.71
CA ASP A 165 -2.84 -8.34 -16.04
C ASP A 165 -1.62 -7.42 -16.16
N TYR A 166 -1.21 -6.80 -15.05
CA TYR A 166 -0.02 -5.96 -15.01
C TYR A 166 1.25 -6.75 -15.34
N TYR A 167 1.30 -8.05 -15.11
CA TYR A 167 2.48 -8.87 -15.38
C TYR A 167 2.61 -9.26 -16.86
N PHE A 168 1.51 -9.30 -17.62
CA PHE A 168 1.48 -9.87 -18.97
C PHE A 168 1.17 -8.87 -20.08
N ASN A 169 0.39 -7.81 -19.82
CA ASN A 169 -0.11 -6.94 -20.89
C ASN A 169 0.85 -5.80 -21.27
N GLY A 170 0.74 -5.28 -22.49
CA GLY A 170 1.56 -4.15 -22.97
C GLY A 170 0.98 -2.76 -22.61
N GLY A 171 1.53 -1.71 -23.22
CA GLY A 171 1.01 -0.34 -23.06
C GLY A 171 1.24 0.23 -21.66
N ASN A 172 0.19 0.76 -21.03
CA ASN A 172 0.31 1.35 -19.69
C ASN A 172 0.76 0.34 -18.62
N TYR A 173 0.39 -0.94 -18.77
CA TYR A 173 0.82 -2.00 -17.86
C TYR A 173 2.34 -2.17 -17.85
N GLN A 174 2.98 -2.10 -19.02
CA GLN A 174 4.43 -2.17 -19.14
C GLN A 174 5.14 -1.04 -18.38
N ARG A 175 4.63 0.20 -18.49
CA ARG A 175 5.20 1.35 -17.75
C ARG A 175 5.11 1.14 -16.24
N VAL A 176 4.02 0.54 -15.75
CA VAL A 176 3.86 0.23 -14.33
C VAL A 176 4.82 -0.88 -13.90
N ARG A 177 5.01 -1.94 -14.71
CA ARG A 177 6.03 -2.97 -14.44
C ARG A 177 7.43 -2.39 -14.33
N GLU A 178 7.80 -1.53 -15.28
CA GLU A 178 9.10 -0.86 -15.30
C GLU A 178 9.29 0.01 -14.06
N ALA A 179 8.27 0.79 -13.69
CA ALA A 179 8.29 1.60 -12.47
C ALA A 179 8.36 0.75 -11.19
N TYR A 180 7.68 -0.40 -11.15
CA TYR A 180 7.72 -1.30 -10.01
C TYR A 180 9.11 -1.93 -9.83
N LEU A 181 9.77 -2.36 -10.93
CA LEU A 181 11.16 -2.80 -10.89
C LEU A 181 12.11 -1.69 -10.42
N GLN A 182 11.96 -0.47 -10.95
CA GLN A 182 12.77 0.66 -10.52
C GLN A 182 12.57 1.01 -9.05
N PHE A 183 11.34 0.90 -8.54
CA PHE A 183 11.04 1.07 -7.12
C PHE A 183 11.79 0.05 -6.26
N MET A 184 11.72 -1.25 -6.61
CA MET A 184 12.45 -2.30 -5.91
C MET A 184 13.97 -2.03 -5.87
N ILE A 185 14.55 -1.67 -7.02
CA ILE A 185 15.99 -1.34 -7.14
C ILE A 185 16.34 -0.13 -6.27
N THR A 186 15.52 0.91 -6.29
CA THR A 186 15.77 2.16 -5.56
C THR A 186 15.78 1.91 -4.06
N ILE A 187 14.76 1.21 -3.53
CA ILE A 187 14.67 0.89 -2.12
C ILE A 187 15.82 -0.04 -1.68
N ALA A 188 16.17 -1.05 -2.48
CA ALA A 188 17.32 -1.91 -2.19
C ALA A 188 18.63 -1.11 -2.10
N LYS A 189 18.86 -0.16 -3.01
CA LYS A 189 20.07 0.69 -3.00
C LYS A 189 20.12 1.62 -1.79
N MET A 190 18.98 2.22 -1.40
CA MET A 190 18.88 3.07 -0.21
C MET A 190 19.21 2.27 1.06
N ILE A 191 18.61 1.08 1.22
CA ILE A 191 18.85 0.24 2.40
C ILE A 191 20.31 -0.26 2.44
N ARG A 192 20.92 -0.57 1.30
CA ARG A 192 22.35 -0.93 1.24
C ARG A 192 23.23 0.24 1.68
N GLU A 193 22.94 1.46 1.23
CA GLU A 193 23.63 2.67 1.66
C GLU A 193 23.53 2.88 3.17
N ASP A 194 22.32 2.78 3.73
CA ASP A 194 22.08 2.95 5.17
C ASP A 194 22.77 1.86 6.01
N LYS A 195 22.95 0.65 5.46
CA LYS A 195 23.69 -0.46 6.09
C LYS A 195 25.20 -0.40 5.84
N ASN A 196 25.72 0.66 5.19
CA ASN A 196 27.12 0.79 4.77
C ASN A 196 27.62 -0.39 3.92
N VAL A 197 26.75 -0.92 3.05
CA VAL A 197 27.06 -1.95 2.06
C VAL A 197 27.15 -1.32 0.67
N SER A 198 28.06 -1.79 -0.18
CA SER A 198 28.20 -1.28 -1.57
C SER A 198 26.87 -1.33 -2.31
N LYS A 199 26.47 -0.24 -2.97
CA LYS A 199 25.20 -0.18 -3.73
C LYS A 199 25.11 -1.24 -4.82
N ASP A 200 26.25 -1.61 -5.43
CA ASP A 200 26.39 -2.57 -6.54
C ASP A 200 25.15 -2.63 -7.46
N ASP A 201 25.03 -1.62 -8.31
CA ASP A 201 23.87 -1.40 -9.16
C ASP A 201 23.54 -2.62 -10.06
N SER A 202 24.57 -3.31 -10.56
CA SER A 202 24.39 -4.50 -11.41
C SER A 202 23.81 -5.66 -10.61
N PHE A 203 24.36 -5.94 -9.42
CA PHE A 203 23.86 -6.99 -8.54
C PHE A 203 22.42 -6.74 -8.12
N VAL A 204 22.10 -5.52 -7.66
CA VAL A 204 20.74 -5.17 -7.23
C VAL A 204 19.75 -5.29 -8.39
N GLN A 205 20.11 -4.84 -9.59
CA GLN A 205 19.25 -4.94 -10.75
C GLN A 205 18.99 -6.40 -11.14
N GLU A 206 20.00 -7.26 -11.10
CA GLU A 206 19.85 -8.70 -11.38
C GLU A 206 18.90 -9.36 -10.37
N GLU A 207 19.11 -9.13 -9.07
CA GLU A 207 18.29 -9.74 -8.02
C GLU A 207 16.84 -9.26 -8.06
N MET A 208 16.59 -7.97 -8.29
CA MET A 208 15.21 -7.45 -8.40
C MET A 208 14.52 -7.89 -9.70
N THR A 209 15.29 -8.20 -10.75
CA THR A 209 14.73 -8.84 -11.96
C THR A 209 14.27 -10.26 -11.66
N LYS A 210 15.06 -11.05 -10.91
CA LYS A 210 14.65 -12.39 -10.45
C LYS A 210 13.41 -12.36 -9.57
N VAL A 211 13.27 -11.35 -8.70
CA VAL A 211 12.04 -11.15 -7.90
C VAL A 211 10.83 -10.88 -8.81
N MET A 212 10.98 -10.03 -9.83
CA MET A 212 9.92 -9.77 -10.80
C MET A 212 9.54 -11.02 -11.60
N GLU A 213 10.51 -11.84 -11.99
CA GLU A 213 10.27 -13.13 -12.67
C GLU A 213 9.50 -14.09 -11.78
N LEU A 214 9.92 -14.26 -10.52
CA LEU A 214 9.22 -15.09 -9.55
C LEU A 214 7.78 -14.60 -9.32
N GLU A 215 7.58 -13.29 -9.15
CA GLU A 215 6.23 -12.75 -8.94
C GLU A 215 5.35 -12.88 -10.19
N THR A 216 5.95 -12.83 -11.40
CA THR A 216 5.26 -13.13 -12.66
C THR A 216 4.81 -14.58 -12.73
N GLU A 217 5.63 -15.52 -12.26
CA GLU A 217 5.25 -16.94 -12.16
C GLU A 217 4.13 -17.16 -11.14
N ILE A 218 4.18 -16.49 -9.98
CA ILE A 218 3.12 -16.54 -8.96
C ILE A 218 1.80 -15.97 -9.50
N ALA A 219 1.87 -14.92 -10.32
CA ALA A 219 0.70 -14.29 -10.91
C ALA A 219 0.04 -15.16 -12.00
N ASN A 220 0.78 -16.07 -12.64
CA ASN A 220 0.32 -16.81 -13.81
C ASN A 220 -0.76 -17.85 -13.49
#